data_AF-A0A7X7QT33-F1
#
_entry.id   AF-A0A7X7QT33-F1
#
_cell.length_a   1.000
_cell.length_b   1.000
_cell.length_c   1.000
_cell.angle_alpha   90.00
_cell.angle_beta   90.00
_cell.angle_gamma   90.00
#
_symmetry.space_group_name_H-M   'P 1'
#
loop_
_entity.id
_entity.type
_entity.pdbx_description
1 polymer ?
#
loop_
_entity_poly.entity_id
_entity_poly.type
_entity_poly.pdbx_seq_one_letter_code
_entity_poly.pdbx_strand_id
1 'polypeptide(L)'
;MSDPSPQQRARWQEKAAKKGAIVPEYFEVFPTRVIIVCGNCHTRFVRNLVPNLNEPTFVCPTDSCRQKNWVPVRFTKDRHP
;
A
#
# COMPACT_ATOMS: atom_id res chain seq x y z
N MET A 1 1.90 -11.46 7.63
CA MET A 1 0.78 -11.76 6.71
C MET A 1 1.34 -12.58 5.57
N SER A 2 0.65 -13.65 5.16
CA SER A 2 1.06 -14.51 4.05
C SER A 2 1.13 -13.72 2.75
N ASP A 3 2.18 -13.93 1.96
CA ASP A 3 2.35 -13.29 0.65
C ASP A 3 1.09 -13.49 -0.23
N PRO A 4 0.62 -12.44 -0.94
CA PRO A 4 -0.55 -12.55 -1.79
C PRO A 4 -0.30 -13.56 -2.91
N SER A 5 -1.31 -14.39 -3.23
CA SER A 5 -1.19 -15.31 -4.35
C SER A 5 -0.96 -14.54 -5.67
N PRO A 6 -0.30 -15.14 -6.68
CA PRO A 6 -0.06 -14.47 -7.95
C PRO A 6 -1.33 -13.89 -8.60
N GLN A 7 -2.46 -14.60 -8.48
CA GLN A 7 -3.77 -14.14 -8.97
C GLN A 7 -4.30 -12.92 -8.20
N GLN A 8 -4.10 -12.89 -6.87
CA GLN A 8 -4.48 -11.73 -6.07
C GLN A 8 -3.61 -10.52 -6.42
N ARG A 9 -2.30 -10.73 -6.60
CA ARG A 9 -1.37 -9.67 -7.00
C ARG A 9 -1.73 -9.08 -8.36
N ALA A 10 -2.10 -9.92 -9.34
CA ALA A 10 -2.56 -9.45 -10.65
C ALA A 10 -3.80 -8.55 -10.55
N ARG A 11 -4.83 -8.99 -9.79
CA ARG A 11 -6.04 -8.19 -9.54
C ARG A 11 -5.73 -6.87 -8.84
N TRP A 12 -4.78 -6.88 -7.91
CA TRP A 12 -4.33 -5.66 -7.24
C TRP A 12 -3.62 -4.70 -8.19
N GLN A 13 -2.79 -5.20 -9.11
CA GLN A 13 -2.15 -4.37 -10.12
C GLN A 13 -3.16 -3.72 -11.06
N GLU A 14 -4.17 -4.46 -11.52
CA GLU A 14 -5.26 -3.89 -12.33
C GLU A 14 -6.00 -2.76 -11.60
N LYS A 15 -6.29 -2.95 -10.32
CA LYS A 15 -6.94 -1.92 -9.48
C LYS A 15 -6.04 -0.71 -9.25
N ALA A 16 -4.75 -0.93 -9.00
CA ALA A 16 -3.77 0.14 -8.82
C ALA A 16 -3.64 0.97 -10.10
N ALA A 17 -3.54 0.32 -11.26
CA ALA A 17 -3.45 0.98 -12.56
C ALA A 17 -4.65 1.90 -12.83
N LYS A 18 -5.88 1.44 -12.54
CA LYS A 18 -7.10 2.27 -12.64
C LYS A 18 -7.08 3.51 -11.74
N LYS A 19 -6.29 3.51 -10.67
CA LYS A 19 -6.08 4.64 -9.75
C LYS A 19 -4.85 5.49 -10.10
N GLY A 20 -4.16 5.20 -11.19
CA GLY A 20 -2.89 5.83 -11.54
C GLY A 20 -1.79 5.56 -10.51
N ALA A 21 -1.79 4.35 -9.92
CA ALA A 21 -0.87 3.91 -8.88
C ALA A 21 -0.29 2.53 -9.22
N ILE A 22 0.68 2.08 -8.42
CA ILE A 22 1.24 0.72 -8.46
C ILE A 22 0.98 0.01 -7.13
N VAL A 23 1.02 -1.32 -7.14
CA VAL A 23 1.08 -2.08 -5.89
C VAL A 23 2.52 -1.99 -5.33
N PRO A 24 2.70 -1.70 -4.03
CA PRO A 24 3.99 -1.82 -3.36
C PRO A 24 4.63 -3.19 -3.63
N GLU A 25 5.95 -3.25 -3.63
CA GLU A 25 6.64 -4.55 -3.59
C GLU A 25 6.31 -5.27 -2.28
N TYR A 26 6.30 -4.52 -1.19
CA TYR A 26 5.96 -4.97 0.14
C TYR A 26 5.23 -3.87 0.90
N PHE A 27 4.31 -4.24 1.78
CA PHE A 27 3.75 -3.32 2.76
C PHE A 27 3.35 -4.07 4.04
N GLU A 28 3.41 -3.38 5.17
CA GLU A 28 2.98 -3.87 6.46
C GLU A 28 2.17 -2.80 7.19
N VAL A 29 0.97 -3.17 7.63
CA VAL A 29 0.00 -2.25 8.24
C VAL A 29 -0.03 -2.47 9.74
N PHE A 30 0.19 -1.39 10.49
CA PHE A 30 0.05 -1.29 11.94
C PHE A 30 -1.18 -0.43 12.27
N PRO A 31 -1.64 -0.35 13.53
CA PRO A 31 -2.82 0.44 13.88
C PRO A 31 -2.76 1.91 13.47
N THR A 32 -1.57 2.54 13.48
CA THR A 32 -1.40 3.99 13.24
C THR A 32 -0.51 4.32 12.05
N ARG A 33 0.21 3.34 11.50
CA ARG A 33 1.22 3.56 10.46
C ARG A 33 1.29 2.39 9.48
N VAL A 34 1.86 2.66 8.32
CA VAL A 34 2.17 1.65 7.31
C VAL A 34 3.63 1.75 6.91
N ILE A 35 4.29 0.61 6.82
CA ILE A 35 5.62 0.46 6.23
C ILE A 35 5.41 0.04 4.77
N ILE A 36 6.09 0.68 3.83
CA ILE A 36 5.93 0.45 2.40
C ILE A 36 7.30 0.32 1.77
N VAL A 37 7.47 -0.66 0.88
CA VAL A 37 8.59 -0.73 -0.06
C VAL A 37 8.03 -0.38 -1.44
N CYS A 38 8.55 0.70 -2.04
CA CYS A 38 8.06 1.21 -3.31
C CYS A 38 8.15 0.13 -4.40
N GLY A 39 7.05 -0.16 -5.09
CA GLY A 39 7.06 -1.15 -6.18
C GLY A 39 7.80 -0.70 -7.46
N ASN A 40 8.34 0.53 -7.49
CA ASN A 40 9.10 1.07 -8.61
C ASN A 40 10.60 1.24 -8.31
N CYS A 41 10.94 1.96 -7.23
CA CYS A 41 12.33 2.27 -6.88
C CYS A 41 12.86 1.49 -5.67
N HIS A 42 12.08 0.55 -5.13
CA HIS A 42 12.45 -0.32 -4.00
C HIS A 42 12.81 0.42 -2.69
N THR A 43 12.64 1.75 -2.64
CA THR A 43 12.88 2.52 -1.44
C THR A 43 11.84 2.18 -0.37
N ARG A 44 12.31 1.88 0.84
CA ARG A 44 11.48 1.68 2.03
C ARG A 44 11.11 3.04 2.65
N PHE A 45 9.84 3.23 2.98
CA PHE A 45 9.36 4.43 3.67
C PHE A 45 8.17 4.13 4.59
N VAL A 46 7.92 5.03 5.53
CA VAL A 46 6.84 4.91 6.52
C VAL A 46 5.90 6.11 6.40
N ARG A 47 4.60 5.85 6.55
CA ARG A 47 3.55 6.88 6.57
C ARG A 47 2.55 6.60 7.67
N ASN A 48 2.00 7.67 8.24
CA ASN A 48 0.86 7.56 9.14
C ASN A 48 -0.38 7.16 8.34
N LEU A 49 -1.20 6.32 8.94
CA LEU A 49 -2.49 5.95 8.37
C LEU A 49 -3.50 7.04 8.71
N VAL A 50 -4.37 7.34 7.75
CA VAL A 50 -5.54 8.18 8.01
C VAL A 50 -6.64 7.25 8.54
N PRO A 51 -7.19 7.50 9.74
CA PRO A 51 -8.28 6.68 10.27
C PRO A 51 -9.45 6.61 9.30
N ASN A 52 -10.06 5.43 9.16
CA ASN A 52 -11.21 5.16 8.29
C ASN A 52 -10.96 5.33 6.78
N LEU A 53 -9.72 5.49 6.31
CA LEU A 53 -9.41 5.57 4.89
C LEU A 53 -9.13 4.19 4.30
N ASN A 54 -10.10 3.65 3.57
CA ASN A 54 -9.93 2.38 2.86
C ASN A 54 -9.04 2.53 1.63
N GLU A 55 -8.22 1.51 1.42
CA GLU A 55 -7.37 1.33 0.24
C GLU A 55 -6.49 2.57 -0.08
N PRO A 56 -5.70 3.09 0.89
CA PRO A 56 -4.99 4.35 0.78
C PRO A 56 -3.86 4.31 -0.26
N THR A 57 -3.52 5.49 -0.79
CA THR A 57 -2.39 5.68 -1.72
C THR A 57 -1.34 6.59 -1.10
N PHE A 58 -0.08 6.17 -1.16
CA PHE A 58 1.06 6.93 -0.63
C PHE A 58 2.07 7.25 -1.71
N VAL A 59 2.56 8.47 -1.74
CA VAL A 59 3.59 8.90 -2.68
C VAL A 59 4.97 8.53 -2.13
N CYS A 60 5.78 7.85 -2.96
CA CYS A 60 7.16 7.56 -2.63
C CYS A 60 7.93 8.87 -2.37
N PRO A 61 8.66 8.99 -1.23
CA PRO A 61 9.40 10.21 -0.89
C PRO A 61 10.64 10.45 -1.75
N THR A 62 11.13 9.44 -2.47
CA THR A 62 12.30 9.58 -3.33
C THR A 62 11.97 10.53 -4.48
N ASP A 63 12.66 11.67 -4.54
CA ASP A 63 12.36 12.76 -5.47
C ASP A 63 12.40 12.34 -6.94
N SER A 64 13.29 11.41 -7.30
CA SER A 64 13.40 10.86 -8.65
C SER A 64 12.30 9.84 -9.00
N CYS A 65 11.56 9.35 -8.00
CA CYS A 65 10.52 8.33 -8.21
C CYS A 65 9.11 8.93 -8.14
N ARG A 66 8.75 9.52 -6.99
CA ARG A 66 7.42 10.09 -6.68
C ARG A 66 6.20 9.22 -7.08
N GLN A 67 6.41 7.91 -7.27
CA GLN A 67 5.36 7.01 -7.70
C GLN A 67 4.31 6.81 -6.60
N LYS A 68 3.04 6.76 -7.00
CA LYS A 68 1.91 6.46 -6.12
C LYS A 68 1.84 4.96 -5.84
N ASN A 69 1.94 4.59 -4.57
CA ASN A 69 1.86 3.23 -4.07
C ASN A 69 0.50 3.01 -3.40
N TRP A 70 -0.33 2.16 -3.99
CA TRP A 70 -1.67 1.85 -3.51
C TRP A 70 -1.66 0.63 -2.59
N VAL A 71 -2.14 0.79 -1.36
CA VAL A 71 -2.13 -0.27 -0.34
C VAL A 71 -3.53 -0.89 -0.25
N PRO A 72 -3.72 -2.18 -0.61
CA PRO A 72 -5.02 -2.85 -0.73
C PRO A 72 -5.60 -3.29 0.63
N VAL A 73 -5.70 -2.39 1.59
CA VAL A 73 -6.22 -2.70 2.94
C VAL A 73 -7.51 -1.96 3.23
N ARG A 74 -8.43 -2.63 3.92
CA ARG A 74 -9.67 -2.03 4.43
C ARG A 74 -9.59 -1.95 5.94
N PHE A 75 -9.86 -0.77 6.50
CA PHE A 75 -9.95 -0.59 7.93
C PHE A 75 -11.39 -0.86 8.35
N THR A 76 -11.67 -2.08 8.83
CA THR A 76 -12.89 -2.34 9.57
C THR A 76 -12.69 -1.86 11.00
N LYS A 77 -13.63 -1.08 11.53
CA LYS A 77 -13.60 -0.56 12.93
C LYS A 77 -13.54 -1.66 13.99
N ASP A 78 -13.77 -2.92 13.64
CA ASP A 78 -13.99 -4.00 14.60
C ASP A 78 -12.79 -4.96 14.68
N ARG A 79 -11.72 -4.52 15.34
CA ARG A 79 -10.74 -5.42 15.97
C ARG A 79 -10.01 -4.70 17.09
N HIS A 80 -10.75 -4.44 18.16
CA HIS A 80 -10.16 -4.60 19.48
C HIS A 80 -10.11 -6.11 19.79
N PRO A 81 -9.02 -6.62 20.39
CA PRO A 81 -8.99 -8.00 20.90
C PRO A 81 -10.09 -8.23 21.94
#